data_AF-A0A6J2YK40-F1
#
_entry.id   AF-A0A6J2YK40-F1
#
_cell.length_a   1.000
_cell.length_b   1.000
_cell.length_c   1.000
_cell.angle_alpha   90.00
_cell.angle_beta   90.00
_cell.angle_gamma   90.00
#
_symmetry.space_group_name_H-M   'P 1'
#
loop_
_entity.id
_entity.type
_entity.pdbx_description
1 polymer ?
#
loop_
_entity_poly.entity_id
_entity_poly.type
_entity_poly.pdbx_seq_one_letter_code
_entity_poly.pdbx_strand_id
1 'polypeptide(L)'
;MDEEKNLLISLIFPEGYTIEEDYQANFKKYLSLLGKYKVEELLKEPQHVNVEYNNIQDQTQDLAVTNYKTFIETSECSKELFSQFNMIEHKLNNLLIDIPQFQEKSTNFSKETGQINHLRKLNSLTLTRNAQLLEILELPQLMNSFINDGLYEEALELVAYVRKLCTKYSDIPIFKSILKDVNDAWFLMLHQLLSQLKQDLTLSKCIQIVGHLRLMEIFTELELKLKFLQARGYWLEQCLKYIPREDPTHHLKRTIELTRVNLFNIITQYKAIFNEDYSPINSIKSDVNENNIFYSWINDRISDFLVTLEEDLKYSVLTEAIMEQCMYFGSSFGKVGCDFRLLLIPIFTKQISENFKASISKALTTFGRSIENFTLINKHLPNIPWRNKDGDPLHPPDSLLEFYPLAEYLNNVLRTFNAFRVFAPITLLNDVTNTLENSLIAIAKSIVRLHSQEQQAFTNNSKDAFTRLCMTFSDDLIPYIQKCIHTIFPSNKIANKLGVSIQVLEEENISFLRRDLIVDCIKHFLPPKVEPNFDTKEFNQNKLNTENLHEPIQLDGSPEA
;
A
#
# COMPACT_ATOMS: atom_id res chain seq x y z
N MET A 1 111.26 100.67 -2.33
CA MET A 1 111.25 100.13 -3.71
C MET A 1 109.93 100.37 -4.43
N ASP A 2 108.79 100.50 -3.74
CA ASP A 2 107.50 100.72 -4.42
C ASP A 2 107.25 102.18 -4.87
N GLU A 3 107.84 103.19 -4.21
CA GLU A 3 107.71 104.60 -4.65
C GLU A 3 108.50 104.92 -5.93
N GLU A 4 109.75 104.44 -6.06
CA GLU A 4 110.56 104.63 -7.28
C GLU A 4 109.96 103.92 -8.50
N LYS A 5 109.32 102.76 -8.28
CA LYS A 5 108.66 101.99 -9.33
C LYS A 5 107.40 102.68 -9.84
N ASN A 6 106.62 103.29 -8.94
CA ASN A 6 105.46 104.09 -9.32
C ASN A 6 105.86 105.38 -10.05
N LEU A 7 106.98 106.01 -9.68
CA LEU A 7 107.57 107.12 -10.44
C LEU A 7 107.98 106.71 -11.86
N LEU A 8 108.63 105.55 -12.02
CA LEU A 8 108.99 105.02 -13.34
C LEU A 8 107.75 104.71 -14.21
N ILE A 9 106.71 104.12 -13.63
CA ILE A 9 105.45 103.82 -14.32
C ILE A 9 104.73 105.11 -14.75
N SER A 10 104.76 106.16 -13.91
CA SER A 10 104.22 107.48 -14.27
C SER A 10 105.00 108.21 -15.38
N LEU A 11 106.29 107.89 -15.54
CA LEU A 11 107.15 108.46 -16.58
C LEU A 11 107.02 107.72 -17.92
N ILE A 12 106.75 106.41 -17.90
CA ILE A 12 106.58 105.57 -19.10
C ILE A 12 105.16 105.68 -19.68
N PHE A 13 104.14 105.89 -18.83
CA PHE A 13 102.74 106.05 -19.25
C PHE A 13 102.19 107.42 -18.84
N PRO A 14 102.51 108.50 -19.59
CA PRO A 14 102.08 109.86 -19.25
C PRO A 14 100.56 110.09 -19.30
N GLU A 15 99.78 109.17 -19.89
CA GLU A 15 98.32 109.24 -19.99
C GLU A 15 97.55 108.39 -18.95
N GLY A 16 98.25 107.78 -17.99
CA GLY A 16 97.64 107.03 -16.87
C GLY A 16 97.55 105.52 -17.11
N TYR A 17 97.61 104.76 -16.00
CA TYR A 17 97.74 103.30 -15.96
C TYR A 17 96.44 102.66 -15.43
N THR A 18 95.85 101.71 -16.17
CA THR A 18 94.61 100.99 -15.77
C THR A 18 94.90 99.63 -15.14
N ILE A 19 94.19 99.35 -14.04
CA ILE A 19 94.45 98.26 -13.08
C ILE A 19 94.19 96.83 -13.63
N GLU A 20 93.65 96.69 -14.84
CA GLU A 20 93.43 95.38 -15.47
C GLU A 20 94.69 94.76 -16.12
N GLU A 21 95.76 95.55 -16.33
CA GLU A 21 97.03 95.07 -16.91
C GLU A 21 97.95 94.37 -15.89
N ASP A 22 97.60 94.44 -14.60
CA ASP A 22 98.39 93.90 -13.49
C ASP A 22 98.41 92.36 -13.42
N TYR A 23 97.49 91.71 -14.16
CA TYR A 23 97.25 90.26 -14.17
C TYR A 23 97.99 89.48 -15.26
N GLN A 24 98.64 90.14 -16.21
CA GLN A 24 99.50 89.42 -17.14
C GLN A 24 100.90 89.29 -16.53
N ALA A 25 101.23 88.09 -16.03
CA ALA A 25 102.55 87.76 -15.47
C ALA A 25 103.73 88.11 -16.42
N ASN A 26 103.45 88.29 -17.71
CA ASN A 26 104.39 88.71 -18.74
C ASN A 26 104.72 90.21 -18.68
N PHE A 27 103.76 91.07 -18.27
CA PHE A 27 103.94 92.51 -18.16
C PHE A 27 104.96 92.88 -17.06
N LYS A 28 104.87 92.23 -15.89
CA LYS A 28 105.84 92.39 -14.79
C LYS A 28 107.25 91.90 -15.13
N LYS A 29 107.36 90.84 -15.95
CA LYS A 29 108.66 90.34 -16.46
C LYS A 29 109.29 91.32 -17.45
N TYR A 30 108.48 91.91 -18.32
CA TYR A 30 108.94 92.88 -19.31
C TYR A 30 109.45 94.18 -18.67
N LEU A 31 108.75 94.71 -17.67
CA LEU A 31 109.21 95.87 -16.87
C LEU A 31 110.57 95.62 -16.18
N SER A 32 110.83 94.39 -15.74
CA SER A 32 112.12 94.03 -15.13
C SER A 32 113.28 93.90 -16.12
N LEU A 33 112.98 93.66 -17.41
CA LEU A 33 113.95 93.64 -18.50
C LEU A 33 114.29 95.06 -18.95
N LEU A 34 113.29 95.94 -19.06
CA LEU A 34 113.47 97.38 -19.34
C LEU A 34 114.41 98.06 -18.34
N GLY A 35 114.34 97.71 -17.05
CA GLY A 35 115.24 98.23 -16.02
C GLY A 35 116.71 97.77 -16.12
N LYS A 36 117.02 96.80 -16.99
CA LYS A 36 118.40 96.28 -17.19
C LYS A 36 119.08 96.80 -18.45
N TYR A 37 118.35 97.48 -19.34
CA TYR A 37 118.90 97.98 -20.61
C TYR A 37 119.68 99.28 -20.43
N LYS A 38 120.73 99.46 -21.26
CA LYS A 38 121.53 100.69 -21.29
C LYS A 38 120.80 101.77 -22.09
N VAL A 39 121.07 103.05 -21.83
CA VAL A 39 120.31 104.21 -22.36
C VAL A 39 120.18 104.21 -23.90
N GLU A 40 121.18 103.71 -24.63
CA GLU A 40 121.16 103.63 -26.09
C GLU A 40 120.21 102.54 -26.64
N GLU A 41 119.97 101.46 -25.89
CA GLU A 41 119.05 100.37 -26.26
C GLU A 41 117.60 100.75 -25.95
N LEU A 42 117.37 101.48 -24.86
CA LEU A 42 116.04 101.94 -24.46
C LEU A 42 115.39 102.91 -25.48
N LEU A 43 116.21 103.66 -26.21
CA LEU A 43 115.75 104.56 -27.29
C LEU A 43 115.27 103.80 -28.55
N LYS A 44 115.75 102.57 -28.79
CA LYS A 44 115.35 101.75 -29.95
C LYS A 44 114.24 100.74 -29.63
N GLU A 45 114.03 100.42 -28.36
CA GLU A 45 112.98 99.51 -27.89
C GLU A 45 111.56 99.86 -28.37
N PRO A 46 111.08 101.12 -28.39
CA PRO A 46 109.74 101.41 -28.90
C PRO A 46 109.58 101.08 -30.39
N GLN A 47 110.66 101.17 -31.19
CA GLN A 47 110.61 100.74 -32.59
C GLN A 47 110.57 99.21 -32.70
N HIS A 48 111.32 98.50 -31.85
CA HIS A 48 111.32 97.03 -31.84
C HIS A 48 109.95 96.47 -31.42
N VAL A 49 109.33 97.04 -30.39
CA VAL A 49 107.97 96.66 -29.94
C VAL A 49 106.94 96.91 -31.03
N ASN A 50 107.05 98.02 -31.76
CA ASN A 50 106.08 98.31 -32.82
C ASN A 50 106.23 97.36 -34.01
N VAL A 51 107.46 96.91 -34.32
CA VAL A 51 107.70 95.88 -35.33
C VAL A 51 107.17 94.52 -34.86
N GLU A 52 107.41 94.12 -33.61
CA GLU A 52 106.86 92.86 -33.07
C GLU A 52 105.33 92.86 -32.99
N TYR A 53 104.73 93.98 -32.58
CA TYR A 53 103.27 94.12 -32.51
C TYR A 53 102.63 93.96 -33.88
N ASN A 54 103.16 94.66 -34.90
CA ASN A 54 102.64 94.51 -36.27
C ASN A 54 102.82 93.08 -36.78
N ASN A 55 103.94 92.42 -36.46
CA ASN A 55 104.17 91.04 -36.87
C ASN A 55 103.22 90.05 -36.17
N ILE A 56 102.91 90.25 -34.89
CA ILE A 56 101.91 89.46 -34.16
C ILE A 56 100.50 89.74 -34.67
N GLN A 57 100.19 91.00 -35.01
CA GLN A 57 98.90 91.36 -35.57
C GLN A 57 98.71 90.71 -36.95
N ASP A 58 99.73 90.76 -37.81
CA ASP A 58 99.72 90.09 -39.11
C ASP A 58 99.61 88.57 -38.93
N GLN A 59 100.35 87.97 -37.98
CA GLN A 59 100.23 86.53 -37.68
C GLN A 59 98.86 86.14 -37.13
N THR A 60 98.24 86.98 -36.29
CA THR A 60 96.92 86.70 -35.71
C THR A 60 95.84 86.89 -36.75
N GLN A 61 95.99 87.87 -37.64
CA GLN A 61 95.09 88.11 -38.74
C GLN A 61 95.22 87.02 -39.80
N ASP A 62 96.43 86.56 -40.11
CA ASP A 62 96.66 85.36 -40.93
C ASP A 62 96.10 84.12 -40.26
N LEU A 63 96.28 83.89 -38.96
CA LEU A 63 95.67 82.75 -38.24
C LEU A 63 94.13 82.81 -38.28
N ALA A 64 93.56 83.99 -38.09
CA ALA A 64 92.12 84.22 -38.16
C ALA A 64 91.59 84.02 -39.58
N VAL A 65 92.30 84.48 -40.62
CA VAL A 65 91.92 84.32 -42.04
C VAL A 65 92.19 82.91 -42.56
N THR A 66 93.22 82.22 -42.05
CA THR A 66 93.52 80.84 -42.45
C THR A 66 92.54 79.86 -41.80
N ASN A 67 92.09 80.15 -40.57
CA ASN A 67 91.22 79.27 -39.78
C ASN A 67 89.81 79.82 -39.52
N TYR A 68 89.35 80.88 -40.21
CA TYR A 68 88.01 81.44 -39.98
C TYR A 68 86.91 80.40 -40.18
N LYS A 69 87.12 79.47 -41.11
CA LYS A 69 86.19 78.38 -41.40
C LYS A 69 85.99 77.48 -40.18
N THR A 70 87.07 77.13 -39.49
CA THR A 70 87.03 76.31 -38.26
C THR A 70 86.30 77.04 -37.13
N PHE A 71 86.45 78.36 -37.01
CA PHE A 71 85.72 79.15 -36.02
C PHE A 71 84.22 79.25 -36.33
N ILE A 72 83.85 79.43 -37.60
CA ILE A 72 82.44 79.43 -38.03
C ILE A 72 81.83 78.05 -37.79
N GLU A 73 82.51 76.98 -38.20
CA GLU A 73 82.06 75.59 -37.99
C GLU A 73 81.90 75.28 -36.49
N THR A 74 82.81 75.76 -35.62
CA THR A 74 82.71 75.54 -34.17
C THR A 74 81.54 76.30 -33.54
N SER A 75 81.25 77.50 -34.04
CA SER A 75 80.11 78.33 -33.60
C SER A 75 78.78 77.75 -34.08
N GLU A 76 78.71 77.29 -35.33
CA GLU A 76 77.56 76.60 -35.89
C GLU A 76 77.30 75.29 -35.16
N CYS A 77 78.34 74.49 -34.91
CA CYS A 77 78.24 73.25 -34.15
C CYS A 77 77.77 73.50 -32.70
N SER A 78 78.23 74.58 -32.05
CA SER A 78 77.74 74.97 -30.71
C SER A 78 76.27 75.37 -30.72
N LYS A 79 75.81 76.10 -31.75
CA LYS A 79 74.38 76.45 -31.90
C LYS A 79 73.53 75.21 -32.15
N GLU A 80 74.02 74.30 -33.00
CA GLU A 80 73.33 73.05 -33.27
C GLU A 80 73.23 72.18 -32.02
N LEU A 81 74.33 72.01 -31.28
CA LEU A 81 74.35 71.33 -29.98
C LEU A 81 73.36 71.94 -28.99
N PHE A 82 73.30 73.27 -28.89
CA PHE A 82 72.34 73.94 -28.01
C PHE A 82 70.88 73.64 -28.41
N SER A 83 70.57 73.63 -29.72
CA SER A 83 69.23 73.26 -30.19
C SER A 83 68.91 71.78 -29.91
N GLN A 84 69.89 70.89 -30.08
CA GLN A 84 69.73 69.46 -29.83
C GLN A 84 69.50 69.20 -28.34
N PHE A 85 70.22 69.90 -27.45
CA PHE A 85 69.99 69.82 -26.02
C PHE A 85 68.60 70.30 -25.60
N ASN A 86 68.13 71.42 -26.16
CA ASN A 86 66.75 71.87 -25.91
C ASN A 86 65.72 70.85 -26.42
N MET A 87 65.98 70.21 -27.56
CA MET A 87 65.10 69.16 -28.08
C MET A 87 65.12 67.91 -27.19
N ILE A 88 66.27 67.56 -26.62
CA ILE A 88 66.40 66.47 -25.63
C ILE A 88 65.62 66.82 -24.37
N GLU A 89 65.74 68.05 -23.86
CA GLU A 89 65.02 68.52 -22.69
C GLU A 89 63.49 68.43 -22.90
N HIS A 90 62.99 68.89 -24.05
CA HIS A 90 61.58 68.74 -24.40
C HIS A 90 61.12 67.28 -24.47
N LYS A 91 61.92 66.39 -25.09
CA LYS A 91 61.60 64.95 -25.12
C LYS A 91 61.63 64.32 -23.73
N LEU A 92 62.54 64.73 -22.86
CA LEU A 92 62.64 64.24 -21.49
C LEU A 92 61.45 64.70 -20.65
N ASN A 93 61.00 65.94 -20.83
CA ASN A 93 59.80 66.47 -20.19
C ASN A 93 58.54 65.73 -20.65
N ASN A 94 58.41 65.42 -21.94
CA ASN A 94 57.31 64.60 -22.43
C ASN A 94 57.33 63.19 -21.82
N LEU A 95 58.52 62.57 -21.73
CA LEU A 95 58.67 61.26 -21.11
C LEU A 95 58.28 61.26 -19.63
N LEU A 96 58.62 62.33 -18.90
CA LEU A 96 58.24 62.50 -17.50
C LEU A 96 56.72 62.63 -17.31
N ILE A 97 56.00 63.17 -18.29
CA ILE A 97 54.53 63.27 -18.27
C ILE A 97 53.87 61.95 -18.67
N ASP A 98 54.43 61.26 -19.66
CA ASP A 98 53.83 60.04 -20.24
C ASP A 98 54.04 58.79 -19.37
N ILE A 99 55.17 58.67 -18.65
CA ILE A 99 55.45 57.51 -17.79
C ILE A 99 54.40 57.31 -16.68
N PRO A 100 54.00 58.33 -15.92
CA PRO A 100 52.95 58.19 -14.91
C PRO A 100 51.60 57.77 -15.50
N GLN A 101 51.22 58.34 -16.65
CA GLN A 101 49.98 57.97 -17.34
C GLN A 101 50.03 56.52 -17.84
N PHE A 102 51.17 56.08 -18.34
CA PHE A 102 51.39 54.69 -18.74
C PHE A 102 51.32 53.75 -17.53
N GLN A 103 51.93 54.12 -16.40
CA GLN A 103 51.88 53.35 -15.17
C GLN A 103 50.44 53.22 -14.66
N GLU A 104 49.68 54.31 -14.60
CA GLU A 104 48.28 54.29 -14.20
C GLU A 104 47.44 53.38 -15.11
N LYS A 105 47.55 53.55 -16.43
CA LYS A 105 46.88 52.68 -17.41
C LYS A 105 47.30 51.22 -17.29
N SER A 106 48.58 50.94 -17.03
CA SER A 106 49.09 49.57 -16.82
C SER A 106 48.55 48.95 -15.54
N THR A 107 48.44 49.71 -14.45
CA THR A 107 47.81 49.21 -13.22
C THR A 107 46.31 48.94 -13.40
N ASN A 108 45.59 49.79 -14.13
CA ASN A 108 44.20 49.57 -14.46
C ASN A 108 44.03 48.36 -15.39
N PHE A 109 44.86 48.25 -16.43
CA PHE A 109 44.90 47.09 -17.31
C PHE A 109 45.18 45.79 -16.54
N SER A 110 46.11 45.81 -15.58
CA SER A 110 46.42 44.65 -14.73
C SER A 110 45.22 44.24 -13.87
N LYS A 111 44.49 45.21 -13.29
CA LYS A 111 43.27 44.94 -12.50
C LYS A 111 42.16 44.34 -13.37
N GLU A 112 41.86 44.95 -14.51
CA GLU A 112 40.82 44.46 -15.44
C GLU A 112 41.19 43.10 -16.03
N THR A 113 42.45 42.94 -16.47
CA THR A 113 42.95 41.67 -16.99
C THR A 113 42.96 40.59 -15.91
N GLY A 114 43.21 40.93 -14.64
CA GLY A 114 43.13 39.99 -13.53
C GLY A 114 41.73 39.37 -13.38
N GLN A 115 40.68 40.20 -13.46
CA GLN A 115 39.28 39.73 -13.42
C GLN A 115 38.92 38.89 -14.65
N ILE A 116 39.30 39.34 -15.85
CA ILE A 116 39.06 38.60 -17.10
C ILE A 116 39.81 37.27 -17.09
N ASN A 117 41.04 37.24 -16.59
CA ASN A 117 41.85 36.03 -16.52
C ASN A 117 41.27 35.06 -15.48
N HIS A 118 40.77 35.56 -14.35
CA HIS A 118 40.02 34.75 -13.40
C HIS A 118 38.77 34.13 -14.03
N LEU A 119 37.95 34.92 -14.74
CA LEU A 119 36.77 34.43 -15.45
C LEU A 119 37.13 33.43 -16.56
N ARG A 120 38.20 33.66 -17.33
CA ARG A 120 38.70 32.70 -18.33
C ARG A 120 39.17 31.42 -17.68
N LYS A 121 39.88 31.50 -16.55
CA LYS A 121 40.33 30.34 -15.79
C LYS A 121 39.14 29.54 -15.27
N LEU A 122 38.12 30.20 -14.72
CA LEU A 122 36.87 29.56 -14.31
C LEU A 122 36.16 28.91 -15.50
N ASN A 123 35.98 29.61 -16.63
CA ASN A 123 35.34 29.04 -17.82
C ASN A 123 36.11 27.86 -18.39
N SER A 124 37.44 27.92 -18.41
CA SER A 124 38.30 26.81 -18.83
C SER A 124 38.18 25.60 -17.90
N LEU A 125 38.11 25.83 -16.57
CA LEU A 125 37.86 24.79 -15.58
C LEU A 125 36.45 24.18 -15.73
N THR A 126 35.43 25.01 -15.94
CA THR A 126 34.05 24.55 -16.17
C THR A 126 33.95 23.75 -17.47
N LEU A 127 34.62 24.16 -18.54
CA LEU A 127 34.65 23.42 -19.81
C LEU A 127 35.36 22.08 -19.67
N THR A 128 36.52 22.05 -19.01
CA THR A 128 37.28 20.80 -18.81
C THR A 128 36.56 19.82 -17.89
N ARG A 129 35.75 20.31 -16.94
CA ARG A 129 34.95 19.48 -16.02
C ARG A 129 33.47 19.39 -16.41
N ASN A 130 33.09 19.86 -17.60
CA ASN A 130 31.69 19.97 -18.02
C ASN A 130 30.98 18.61 -17.99
N ALA A 131 31.63 17.56 -18.51
CA ALA A 131 31.06 16.21 -18.51
C ALA A 131 30.72 15.70 -17.10
N GLN A 132 31.62 15.90 -16.14
CA GLN A 132 31.41 15.49 -14.74
C GLN A 132 30.30 16.30 -14.06
N LEU A 133 30.15 17.57 -14.41
CA LEU A 133 29.05 18.40 -13.93
C LEU A 133 27.71 17.97 -14.55
N LEU A 134 27.71 17.58 -15.82
CA LEU A 134 26.54 17.07 -16.53
C LEU A 134 26.04 15.78 -15.88
N GLU A 135 26.92 14.82 -15.60
CA GLU A 135 26.58 13.56 -14.93
C GLU A 135 25.82 13.79 -13.60
N ILE A 136 26.25 14.79 -12.82
CA ILE A 136 25.59 15.17 -11.56
C ILE A 136 24.21 15.78 -11.80
N LEU A 137 24.08 16.62 -12.84
CA LEU A 137 22.82 17.26 -13.20
C LEU A 137 21.81 16.27 -13.81
N GLU A 138 22.29 15.17 -14.39
CA GLU A 138 21.48 14.10 -14.99
C GLU A 138 20.99 13.06 -13.96
N LEU A 139 21.46 13.09 -12.71
CA LEU A 139 21.04 12.14 -11.66
C LEU A 139 19.52 12.03 -11.48
N PRO A 140 18.72 13.13 -11.48
CA PRO A 140 17.26 13.03 -11.42
C PRO A 140 16.64 12.35 -12.65
N GLN A 141 17.22 12.56 -13.84
CA GLN A 141 16.76 11.92 -15.07
C GLN A 141 17.06 10.42 -15.05
N LEU A 142 18.27 10.06 -14.57
CA LEU A 142 18.67 8.67 -14.37
C LEU A 142 17.76 7.96 -13.37
N MET A 143 17.40 8.63 -12.26
CA MET A 143 16.42 8.12 -11.30
C MET A 143 15.08 7.79 -11.95
N ASN A 144 14.57 8.68 -12.80
CA ASN A 144 13.31 8.44 -13.52
C ASN A 144 13.43 7.28 -14.51
N SER A 145 14.58 7.11 -15.18
CA SER A 145 14.81 5.95 -16.06
C SER A 145 14.77 4.64 -15.26
N PHE A 146 15.49 4.55 -14.14
CA PHE A 146 15.49 3.35 -13.30
C PHE A 146 14.09 2.98 -12.81
N ILE A 147 13.27 3.96 -12.41
CA ILE A 147 11.89 3.74 -11.99
C ILE A 147 11.02 3.21 -13.16
N ASN A 148 11.17 3.78 -14.35
CA ASN A 148 10.42 3.36 -15.54
C ASN A 148 10.82 1.96 -16.01
N ASP A 149 12.10 1.61 -15.90
CA ASP A 149 12.65 0.31 -16.27
C ASP A 149 12.40 -0.77 -15.20
N GLY A 150 11.90 -0.39 -14.01
CA GLY A 150 11.62 -1.29 -12.90
C GLY A 150 12.85 -1.75 -12.11
N LEU A 151 13.99 -1.06 -12.30
CA LEU A 151 15.27 -1.26 -11.63
C LEU A 151 15.27 -0.54 -10.28
N TYR A 152 14.50 -1.07 -9.33
CA TYR A 152 14.27 -0.40 -8.04
C TYR A 152 15.47 -0.46 -7.10
N GLU A 153 16.35 -1.45 -7.19
CA GLU A 153 17.53 -1.56 -6.32
C GLU A 153 18.54 -0.45 -6.64
N GLU A 154 18.82 -0.25 -7.93
CA GLU A 154 19.69 0.79 -8.45
C GLU A 154 19.15 2.18 -8.13
N ALA A 155 17.82 2.36 -8.21
CA ALA A 155 17.14 3.58 -7.80
C ALA A 155 17.33 3.88 -6.29
N LEU A 156 17.25 2.86 -5.43
CA LEU A 156 17.48 3.00 -3.98
C LEU A 156 18.94 3.42 -3.69
N GLU A 157 19.90 2.81 -4.37
CA GLU A 157 21.33 3.16 -4.25
C GLU A 157 21.62 4.60 -4.70
N LEU A 158 20.99 5.04 -5.80
CA LEU A 158 21.15 6.40 -6.32
C LEU A 158 20.64 7.44 -5.31
N VAL A 159 19.50 7.20 -4.66
CA VAL A 159 18.98 8.11 -3.61
C VAL A 159 19.94 8.17 -2.43
N ALA A 160 20.49 7.04 -1.98
CA ALA A 160 21.48 7.02 -0.92
C ALA A 160 22.75 7.79 -1.30
N TYR A 161 23.19 7.68 -2.55
CA TYR A 161 24.31 8.45 -3.09
C TYR A 161 24.03 9.96 -3.12
N VAL A 162 22.88 10.39 -3.66
CA VAL A 162 22.48 11.81 -3.73
C VAL A 162 22.34 12.41 -2.34
N ARG A 163 21.74 11.69 -1.38
CA ARG A 163 21.65 12.14 0.02
C ARG A 163 23.04 12.34 0.64
N LYS A 164 23.95 11.37 0.47
CA LYS A 164 25.35 11.50 0.94
C LYS A 164 26.06 12.69 0.28
N LEU A 165 25.85 12.91 -1.01
CA LEU A 165 26.45 14.03 -1.74
C LEU A 165 25.95 15.38 -1.20
N CYS A 166 24.64 15.53 -0.97
CA CYS A 166 24.06 16.75 -0.43
C CYS A 166 24.50 17.05 1.01
N THR A 167 24.71 16.02 1.84
CA THR A 167 25.27 16.19 3.19
C THR A 167 26.73 16.64 3.17
N LYS A 168 27.53 16.22 2.17
CA LYS A 168 28.93 16.65 2.04
C LYS A 168 29.07 18.08 1.50
N TYR A 169 28.15 18.53 0.66
CA TYR A 169 28.23 19.81 -0.05
C TYR A 169 27.01 20.71 0.20
N SER A 170 26.64 20.92 1.47
CA SER A 170 25.39 21.61 1.85
C SER A 170 25.31 23.10 1.50
N ASP A 171 26.45 23.73 1.20
CA ASP A 171 26.54 25.16 0.87
C ASP A 171 26.07 25.50 -0.55
N ILE A 172 25.97 24.50 -1.44
CA ILE A 172 25.66 24.71 -2.86
C ILE A 172 24.15 24.52 -3.11
N PRO A 173 23.43 25.53 -3.64
CA PRO A 173 21.97 25.48 -3.81
C PRO A 173 21.50 24.47 -4.87
N ILE A 174 22.33 24.18 -5.89
CA ILE A 174 22.00 23.21 -6.95
C ILE A 174 21.76 21.82 -6.37
N PHE A 175 22.56 21.39 -5.39
CA PHE A 175 22.37 20.09 -4.74
C PHE A 175 21.05 20.01 -3.96
N LYS A 176 20.57 21.13 -3.41
CA LYS A 176 19.24 21.18 -2.78
C LYS A 176 18.12 20.99 -3.82
N SER A 177 18.27 21.53 -5.03
CA SER A 177 17.34 21.29 -6.13
C SER A 177 17.35 19.84 -6.57
N ILE A 178 18.53 19.27 -6.83
CA ILE A 178 18.68 17.86 -7.23
C ILE A 178 18.08 16.92 -6.17
N LEU A 179 18.33 17.18 -4.89
CA LEU A 179 17.75 16.39 -3.80
C LEU A 179 16.23 16.44 -3.79
N LYS A 180 15.63 17.61 -4.07
CA LYS A 180 14.18 17.76 -4.18
C LYS A 180 13.64 16.93 -5.34
N ASP A 181 14.22 17.06 -6.53
CA ASP A 181 13.77 16.35 -7.73
C ASP A 181 13.89 14.81 -7.56
N VAL A 182 14.96 14.35 -6.92
CA VAL A 182 15.16 12.92 -6.59
C VAL A 182 14.16 12.44 -5.53
N ASN A 183 13.84 13.27 -4.53
CA ASN A 183 12.80 12.93 -3.55
C ASN A 183 11.40 12.88 -4.18
N ASP A 184 11.09 13.76 -5.14
CA ASP A 184 9.82 13.73 -5.87
C ASP A 184 9.70 12.43 -6.68
N ALA A 185 10.78 12.02 -7.38
CA ALA A 185 10.86 10.73 -8.08
C ALA A 185 10.75 9.53 -7.11
N TRP A 186 11.36 9.63 -5.92
CA TRP A 186 11.25 8.62 -4.87
C TRP A 186 9.81 8.42 -4.39
N PHE A 187 9.04 9.50 -4.21
CA PHE A 187 7.62 9.39 -3.86
C PHE A 187 6.79 8.75 -4.99
N LEU A 188 7.12 9.02 -6.26
CA LEU A 188 6.50 8.34 -7.40
C LEU A 188 6.78 6.82 -7.38
N MET A 189 8.03 6.42 -7.10
CA MET A 189 8.41 5.02 -6.93
C MET A 189 7.60 4.34 -5.83
N LEU A 190 7.45 5.00 -4.67
CA LEU A 190 6.62 4.51 -3.56
C LEU A 190 5.17 4.25 -4.01
N HIS A 191 4.57 5.20 -4.71
CA HIS A 191 3.20 5.05 -5.22
C HIS A 191 3.07 3.91 -6.24
N GLN A 192 4.07 3.73 -7.10
CA GLN A 192 4.08 2.64 -8.08
C GLN A 192 4.20 1.26 -7.40
N LEU A 193 5.09 1.11 -6.41
CA LEU A 193 5.23 -0.14 -5.64
C LEU A 193 3.95 -0.47 -4.86
N LEU A 194 3.34 0.51 -4.21
CA LEU A 194 2.05 0.33 -3.52
C LEU A 194 0.91 0.01 -4.49
N SER A 195 0.95 0.55 -5.72
CA SER A 195 -0.01 0.21 -6.78
C SER A 195 0.17 -1.22 -7.27
N GLN A 196 1.41 -1.69 -7.42
CA GLN A 196 1.69 -3.08 -7.79
C GLN A 196 1.16 -4.07 -6.74
N LEU A 197 1.27 -3.76 -5.44
CA LEU A 197 0.69 -4.60 -4.38
C LEU A 197 -0.83 -4.78 -4.48
N LYS A 198 -1.54 -3.88 -5.17
CA LYS A 198 -2.98 -3.96 -5.44
C LYS A 198 -3.34 -4.81 -6.66
N GLN A 199 -2.37 -5.44 -7.31
CA GLN A 199 -2.59 -6.31 -8.47
C GLN A 199 -2.49 -7.80 -8.06
N ASP A 200 -2.78 -8.70 -9.00
CA ASP A 200 -2.52 -10.12 -8.78
C ASP A 200 -1.01 -10.38 -8.88
N LEU A 201 -0.44 -11.01 -7.85
CA LEU A 201 1.01 -11.12 -7.67
C LEU A 201 1.40 -12.50 -7.15
N THR A 202 2.53 -13.00 -7.65
CA THR A 202 3.19 -14.18 -7.11
C THR A 202 3.86 -13.88 -5.78
N LEU A 203 4.06 -14.92 -4.95
CA LEU A 203 4.74 -14.79 -3.66
C LEU A 203 6.13 -14.14 -3.80
N SER A 204 6.91 -14.57 -4.80
CA SER A 204 8.26 -14.04 -5.06
C SER A 204 8.23 -12.53 -5.32
N LYS A 205 7.31 -12.07 -6.18
CA LYS A 205 7.20 -10.63 -6.48
C LYS A 205 6.71 -9.81 -5.29
N CYS A 206 5.80 -10.35 -4.47
CA CYS A 206 5.39 -9.71 -3.22
C CYS A 206 6.56 -9.52 -2.25
N ILE A 207 7.42 -10.54 -2.09
CA ILE A 207 8.61 -10.47 -1.23
C ILE A 207 9.57 -9.38 -1.75
N GLN A 208 9.81 -9.33 -3.06
CA GLN A 208 10.66 -8.29 -3.67
C GLN A 208 10.10 -6.87 -3.41
N ILE A 209 8.81 -6.65 -3.71
CA ILE A 209 8.18 -5.33 -3.54
C ILE A 209 8.21 -4.90 -2.07
N VAL A 210 7.84 -5.78 -1.13
CA VAL A 210 7.90 -5.46 0.30
C VAL A 210 9.34 -5.27 0.77
N GLY A 211 10.30 -6.02 0.21
CA GLY A 211 11.73 -5.82 0.43
C GLY A 211 12.19 -4.42 0.03
N HIS A 212 11.83 -3.95 -1.18
CA HIS A 212 12.14 -2.58 -1.62
C HIS A 212 11.46 -1.54 -0.72
N LEU A 213 10.21 -1.73 -0.33
CA LEU A 213 9.50 -0.83 0.60
C LEU A 213 10.14 -0.79 1.99
N ARG A 214 10.70 -1.90 2.46
CA ARG A 214 11.45 -1.96 3.73
C ARG A 214 12.77 -1.19 3.61
N LEU A 215 13.49 -1.34 2.49
CA LEU A 215 14.72 -0.59 2.20
C LEU A 215 14.49 0.93 2.01
N MET A 216 13.27 1.35 1.68
CA MET A 216 12.93 2.77 1.62
C MET A 216 12.89 3.44 3.00
N GLU A 217 12.76 2.68 4.10
CA GLU A 217 12.72 3.18 5.48
C GLU A 217 11.65 4.27 5.75
N ILE A 218 10.58 4.31 4.94
CA ILE A 218 9.47 5.28 5.11
C ILE A 218 8.46 4.78 6.15
N PHE A 219 8.28 3.46 6.23
CA PHE A 219 7.30 2.82 7.10
C PHE A 219 7.99 2.06 8.23
N THR A 220 7.40 2.11 9.41
CA THR A 220 7.68 1.12 10.46
C THR A 220 7.19 -0.26 10.03
N GLU A 221 7.71 -1.33 10.65
CA GLU A 221 7.29 -2.70 10.31
C GLU A 221 5.77 -2.91 10.50
N LEU A 222 5.18 -2.26 11.50
CA LEU A 222 3.72 -2.27 11.74
C LEU A 222 2.94 -1.54 10.64
N GLU A 223 3.41 -0.37 10.22
CA GLU A 223 2.79 0.38 9.11
C GLU A 223 2.92 -0.38 7.80
N LEU A 224 4.04 -1.07 7.58
CA LEU A 224 4.25 -1.91 6.39
C LEU A 224 3.29 -3.10 6.37
N LYS A 225 3.14 -3.80 7.51
CA LYS A 225 2.12 -4.86 7.71
C LYS A 225 0.72 -4.34 7.37
N LEU A 226 0.34 -3.17 7.91
CA LEU A 226 -0.95 -2.54 7.65
C LEU A 226 -1.14 -2.14 6.18
N LYS A 227 -0.14 -1.50 5.57
CA LYS A 227 -0.20 -1.09 4.15
C LYS A 227 -0.29 -2.30 3.22
N PHE A 228 0.41 -3.38 3.54
CA PHE A 228 0.29 -4.64 2.82
C PHE A 228 -1.15 -5.19 2.89
N LEU A 229 -1.72 -5.31 4.10
CA LEU A 229 -3.09 -5.81 4.28
C LEU A 229 -4.15 -4.89 3.64
N GLN A 230 -3.95 -3.57 3.67
CA GLN A 230 -4.81 -2.61 2.98
C GLN A 230 -4.75 -2.79 1.45
N ALA A 231 -3.55 -2.91 0.88
CA ALA A 231 -3.39 -3.07 -0.57
C ALA A 231 -3.96 -4.41 -1.06
N ARG A 232 -3.65 -5.51 -0.37
CA ARG A 232 -4.17 -6.85 -0.69
C ARG A 232 -5.68 -6.97 -0.42
N GLY A 233 -6.17 -6.33 0.64
CA GLY A 233 -7.60 -6.24 0.93
C GLY A 233 -8.37 -5.48 -0.14
N TYR A 234 -7.84 -4.33 -0.59
CA TYR A 234 -8.43 -3.59 -1.72
C TYR A 234 -8.49 -4.45 -2.98
N TRP A 235 -7.41 -5.16 -3.32
CA TRP A 235 -7.39 -6.07 -4.47
C TRP A 235 -8.46 -7.16 -4.36
N LEU A 236 -8.57 -7.82 -3.20
CA LEU A 236 -9.60 -8.82 -2.94
C LEU A 236 -11.02 -8.26 -3.14
N GLU A 237 -11.30 -7.09 -2.59
CA GLU A 237 -12.60 -6.42 -2.76
C GLU A 237 -12.90 -6.11 -4.23
N GLN A 238 -11.92 -5.69 -5.02
CA GLN A 238 -12.11 -5.48 -6.46
C GLN A 238 -12.41 -6.79 -7.20
N CYS A 239 -11.73 -7.89 -6.85
CA CYS A 239 -12.03 -9.21 -7.41
C CYS A 239 -13.46 -9.67 -7.10
N LEU A 240 -13.95 -9.40 -5.89
CA LEU A 240 -15.31 -9.78 -5.48
C LEU A 240 -16.38 -8.88 -6.12
N LYS A 241 -16.10 -7.59 -6.34
CA LYS A 241 -17.04 -6.66 -6.99
C LYS A 241 -17.33 -7.00 -8.46
N TYR A 242 -16.41 -7.68 -9.13
CA TYR A 242 -16.56 -8.05 -10.54
C TYR A 242 -17.43 -9.32 -10.74
N ILE A 243 -17.86 -9.99 -9.68
CA ILE A 243 -18.66 -11.21 -9.79
C ILE A 243 -20.09 -10.85 -10.23
N PRO A 244 -20.63 -11.48 -11.29
CA PRO A 244 -22.00 -11.22 -11.74
C PRO A 244 -23.02 -11.67 -10.69
N ARG A 245 -24.03 -10.82 -10.44
CA ARG A 245 -25.09 -11.02 -9.44
C ARG A 245 -26.43 -11.52 -10.02
N GLU A 246 -26.44 -11.95 -11.28
CA GLU A 246 -27.67 -12.36 -11.98
C GLU A 246 -28.28 -13.64 -11.40
N ASP A 247 -27.44 -14.64 -11.10
CA ASP A 247 -27.84 -15.87 -10.41
C ASP A 247 -27.20 -15.92 -9.02
N PRO A 248 -28.00 -15.85 -7.94
CA PRO A 248 -27.50 -15.93 -6.56
C PRO A 248 -26.69 -17.20 -6.28
N THR A 249 -27.06 -18.33 -6.89
CA THR A 249 -26.37 -19.61 -6.66
C THR A 249 -24.99 -19.60 -7.31
N HIS A 250 -24.89 -19.09 -8.54
CA HIS A 250 -23.62 -18.92 -9.23
C HIS A 250 -22.73 -17.86 -8.56
N HIS A 251 -23.31 -16.70 -8.20
CA HIS A 251 -22.62 -15.64 -7.47
C HIS A 251 -21.99 -16.20 -6.20
N LEU A 252 -22.76 -16.92 -5.38
CA LEU A 252 -22.27 -17.48 -4.13
C LEU A 252 -21.15 -18.50 -4.34
N LYS A 253 -21.31 -19.46 -5.26
CA LYS A 253 -20.25 -20.44 -5.59
C LYS A 253 -18.96 -19.76 -6.00
N ARG A 254 -19.06 -18.72 -6.83
CA ARG A 254 -17.88 -17.96 -7.30
C ARG A 254 -17.25 -17.16 -6.18
N THR A 255 -18.06 -16.54 -5.32
CA THR A 255 -17.62 -15.78 -4.14
C THR A 255 -16.90 -16.68 -3.14
N ILE A 256 -17.43 -17.88 -2.84
CA ILE A 256 -16.78 -18.87 -1.96
C ILE A 256 -15.41 -19.22 -2.51
N GLU A 257 -15.32 -19.60 -3.79
CA GLU A 257 -14.06 -20.07 -4.38
C GLU A 257 -13.01 -18.96 -4.48
N LEU A 258 -13.40 -17.77 -4.95
CA LEU A 258 -12.48 -16.63 -5.06
C LEU A 258 -12.01 -16.15 -3.68
N THR A 259 -12.92 -16.03 -2.70
CA THR A 259 -12.55 -15.63 -1.34
C THR A 259 -11.58 -16.65 -0.75
N ARG A 260 -11.89 -17.95 -0.86
CA ARG A 260 -11.04 -19.03 -0.35
C ARG A 260 -9.63 -18.98 -0.94
N VAL A 261 -9.50 -18.94 -2.27
CA VAL A 261 -8.20 -18.97 -2.95
C VAL A 261 -7.40 -17.69 -2.68
N ASN A 262 -8.03 -16.52 -2.87
CA ASN A 262 -7.33 -15.25 -2.75
C ASN A 262 -6.97 -14.93 -1.30
N LEU A 263 -7.86 -15.18 -0.35
CA LEU A 263 -7.56 -14.97 1.07
C LEU A 263 -6.47 -15.93 1.54
N PHE A 264 -6.46 -17.19 1.08
CA PHE A 264 -5.39 -18.14 1.40
C PHE A 264 -4.03 -17.69 0.83
N ASN A 265 -4.02 -17.15 -0.38
CA ASN A 265 -2.81 -16.57 -0.99
C ASN A 265 -2.30 -15.37 -0.18
N ILE A 266 -3.19 -14.45 0.23
CA ILE A 266 -2.81 -13.27 1.02
C ILE A 266 -2.25 -13.70 2.39
N ILE A 267 -2.88 -14.67 3.04
CA ILE A 267 -2.41 -15.23 4.31
C ILE A 267 -1.02 -15.86 4.15
N THR A 268 -0.83 -16.66 3.10
CA THR A 268 0.45 -17.33 2.83
C THR A 268 1.55 -16.30 2.54
N GLN A 269 1.24 -15.28 1.74
CA GLN A 269 2.13 -14.15 1.48
C GLN A 269 2.47 -13.38 2.75
N TYR A 270 1.48 -13.05 3.57
CA TYR A 270 1.68 -12.34 4.82
C TYR A 270 2.60 -13.11 5.76
N LYS A 271 2.30 -14.41 6.00
CA LYS A 271 3.12 -15.26 6.87
C LYS A 271 4.55 -15.39 6.33
N ALA A 272 4.74 -15.55 5.02
CA ALA A 272 6.08 -15.65 4.45
C ALA A 272 6.91 -14.35 4.54
N ILE A 273 6.25 -13.18 4.51
CA ILE A 273 6.92 -11.87 4.51
C ILE A 273 7.17 -11.34 5.94
N PHE A 274 6.25 -11.64 6.87
CA PHE A 274 6.17 -10.99 8.18
C PHE A 274 6.21 -11.94 9.40
N ASN A 275 6.03 -13.26 9.26
CA ASN A 275 6.20 -14.15 10.42
C ASN A 275 7.69 -14.39 10.68
N GLU A 276 8.21 -13.76 11.73
CA GLU A 276 9.52 -14.04 12.33
C GLU A 276 9.47 -15.21 13.34
N ASP A 277 8.66 -16.25 13.13
CA ASP A 277 8.76 -17.48 13.96
C ASP A 277 10.10 -18.23 13.73
N TYR A 278 10.97 -17.71 12.86
CA TYR A 278 12.32 -18.21 12.57
C TYR A 278 13.44 -17.20 12.90
N SER A 279 13.17 -16.11 13.64
CA SER A 279 14.26 -15.26 14.16
C SER A 279 14.54 -15.64 15.62
N PRO A 280 15.59 -16.44 15.91
CA PRO A 280 15.94 -16.84 17.27
C PRO A 280 16.49 -15.68 18.14
N ILE A 281 16.38 -14.42 17.70
CA ILE A 281 17.11 -13.28 18.30
C ILE A 281 16.17 -12.22 18.92
N ASN A 282 14.88 -12.17 18.57
CA ASN A 282 13.98 -11.13 19.09
C ASN A 282 12.92 -11.68 20.05
N SER A 283 13.35 -12.37 21.11
CA SER A 283 12.54 -12.63 22.30
C SER A 283 12.59 -11.44 23.28
N ILE A 284 12.49 -10.21 22.77
CA ILE A 284 12.28 -9.03 23.62
C ILE A 284 10.78 -8.75 23.60
N LYS A 285 10.15 -9.02 24.74
CA LYS A 285 8.75 -8.77 25.04
C LYS A 285 8.32 -7.37 24.56
N SER A 286 7.65 -7.29 23.42
CA SER A 286 6.67 -6.23 23.17
C SER A 286 5.33 -6.74 23.70
N ASP A 287 4.75 -6.03 24.67
CA ASP A 287 3.44 -6.35 25.29
C ASP A 287 2.26 -6.25 24.30
N VAL A 288 2.51 -5.93 23.02
CA VAL A 288 1.51 -5.82 21.97
C VAL A 288 1.77 -6.91 20.94
N ASN A 289 0.89 -7.91 20.89
CA ASN A 289 0.94 -8.97 19.89
C ASN A 289 0.73 -8.36 18.50
N GLU A 290 1.80 -8.06 17.78
CA GLU A 290 1.77 -7.44 16.44
C GLU A 290 0.95 -8.26 15.44
N ASN A 291 0.82 -9.56 15.68
CA ASN A 291 0.03 -10.49 14.87
C ASN A 291 -1.49 -10.31 15.08
N ASN A 292 -1.95 -9.61 16.12
CA ASN A 292 -3.37 -9.35 16.34
C ASN A 292 -3.99 -8.56 15.18
N ILE A 293 -3.24 -7.64 14.55
CA ILE A 293 -3.71 -6.87 13.40
C ILE A 293 -4.08 -7.81 12.25
N PHE A 294 -3.24 -8.82 12.01
CA PHE A 294 -3.46 -9.81 10.97
C PHE A 294 -4.70 -10.69 11.25
N TYR A 295 -4.83 -11.21 12.48
CA TYR A 295 -5.99 -12.02 12.84
C TYR A 295 -7.29 -11.21 12.85
N SER A 296 -7.25 -9.97 13.32
CA SER A 296 -8.40 -9.05 13.23
C SER A 296 -8.81 -8.83 11.78
N TRP A 297 -7.85 -8.55 10.89
CA TRP A 297 -8.12 -8.36 9.47
C TRP A 297 -8.72 -9.62 8.82
N ILE A 298 -8.23 -10.82 9.15
CA ILE A 298 -8.82 -12.06 8.64
C ILE A 298 -10.27 -12.21 9.14
N ASN A 299 -10.51 -11.95 10.43
CA ASN A 299 -11.84 -12.03 11.01
C ASN A 299 -12.80 -11.06 10.31
N ASP A 300 -12.38 -9.82 10.05
CA ASP A 300 -13.19 -8.85 9.31
C ASP A 300 -13.56 -9.37 7.91
N ARG A 301 -12.61 -10.00 7.19
CA ARG A 301 -12.88 -10.58 5.87
C ARG A 301 -13.79 -11.80 5.91
N ILE A 302 -13.69 -12.63 6.95
CA ILE A 302 -14.62 -13.73 7.17
C ILE A 302 -16.01 -13.19 7.50
N SER A 303 -16.11 -12.14 8.31
CA SER A 303 -17.37 -11.48 8.63
C SER A 303 -18.04 -10.89 7.37
N ASP A 304 -17.30 -10.20 6.51
CA ASP A 304 -17.80 -9.70 5.21
C ASP A 304 -18.36 -10.84 4.34
N PHE A 305 -17.66 -11.97 4.30
CA PHE A 305 -18.10 -13.16 3.60
C PHE A 305 -19.37 -13.76 4.20
N LEU A 306 -19.47 -13.85 5.53
CA LEU A 306 -20.65 -14.40 6.21
C LEU A 306 -21.90 -13.54 6.00
N VAL A 307 -21.76 -12.22 5.96
CA VAL A 307 -22.86 -11.29 5.64
C VAL A 307 -23.33 -11.52 4.20
N THR A 308 -22.39 -11.58 3.25
CA THR A 308 -22.70 -11.86 1.83
C THR A 308 -23.38 -13.22 1.67
N LEU A 309 -22.91 -14.23 2.41
CA LEU A 309 -23.48 -15.57 2.44
C LEU A 309 -24.93 -15.54 2.95
N GLU A 310 -25.22 -14.89 4.06
CA GLU A 310 -26.59 -14.83 4.61
C GLU A 310 -27.56 -14.09 3.68
N GLU A 311 -27.11 -13.06 2.96
CA GLU A 311 -27.95 -12.31 2.02
C GLU A 311 -28.30 -13.13 0.78
N ASP A 312 -27.31 -13.73 0.12
CA ASP A 312 -27.51 -14.47 -1.13
C ASP A 312 -28.18 -15.83 -0.91
N LEU A 313 -27.96 -16.45 0.26
CA LEU A 313 -28.53 -17.77 0.59
C LEU A 313 -30.06 -17.74 0.63
N LYS A 314 -30.68 -16.60 0.93
CA LYS A 314 -32.15 -16.41 0.94
C LYS A 314 -32.80 -16.73 -0.41
N TYR A 315 -32.07 -16.51 -1.50
CA TYR A 315 -32.57 -16.68 -2.86
C TYR A 315 -32.00 -17.94 -3.54
N SER A 316 -31.12 -18.67 -2.87
CA SER A 316 -30.45 -19.86 -3.38
C SER A 316 -31.33 -21.10 -3.32
N VAL A 317 -31.28 -21.91 -4.38
CA VAL A 317 -32.03 -23.19 -4.48
C VAL A 317 -31.18 -24.38 -4.02
N LEU A 318 -29.84 -24.30 -4.11
CA LEU A 318 -28.90 -25.40 -3.86
C LEU A 318 -28.18 -25.26 -2.50
N THR A 319 -28.94 -25.20 -1.40
CA THR A 319 -28.40 -24.99 -0.03
C THR A 319 -27.36 -26.05 0.38
N GLU A 320 -27.52 -27.30 -0.04
CA GLU A 320 -26.63 -28.42 0.30
C GLU A 320 -25.22 -28.27 -0.27
N ALA A 321 -25.12 -28.11 -1.60
CA ALA A 321 -23.84 -28.00 -2.29
C ALA A 321 -23.06 -26.77 -1.79
N ILE A 322 -23.78 -25.71 -1.47
CA ILE A 322 -23.22 -24.49 -0.90
C ILE A 322 -22.69 -24.74 0.52
N MET A 323 -23.45 -25.42 1.37
CA MET A 323 -23.01 -25.81 2.71
C MET A 323 -21.71 -26.61 2.65
N GLU A 324 -21.64 -27.63 1.79
CA GLU A 324 -20.45 -28.47 1.64
C GLU A 324 -19.22 -27.63 1.24
N GLN A 325 -19.39 -26.72 0.28
CA GLN A 325 -18.33 -25.80 -0.15
C GLN A 325 -17.90 -24.84 0.98
N CYS A 326 -18.83 -24.29 1.74
CA CYS A 326 -18.52 -23.42 2.88
C CYS A 326 -17.83 -24.19 4.02
N MET A 327 -18.25 -25.42 4.29
CA MET A 327 -17.62 -26.30 5.29
C MET A 327 -16.20 -26.67 4.88
N TYR A 328 -15.98 -26.97 3.60
CA TYR A 328 -14.64 -27.20 3.05
C TYR A 328 -13.77 -25.93 3.15
N PHE A 329 -14.33 -24.77 2.82
CA PHE A 329 -13.65 -23.48 2.96
C PHE A 329 -13.22 -23.25 4.41
N GLY A 330 -14.13 -23.35 5.39
CA GLY A 330 -13.80 -23.22 6.81
C GLY A 330 -12.76 -24.24 7.28
N SER A 331 -12.88 -25.50 6.87
CA SER A 331 -11.90 -26.54 7.22
C SER A 331 -10.52 -26.28 6.62
N SER A 332 -10.44 -25.73 5.40
CA SER A 332 -9.17 -25.43 4.74
C SER A 332 -8.40 -24.32 5.48
N PHE A 333 -9.12 -23.40 6.13
CA PHE A 333 -8.54 -22.33 6.94
C PHE A 333 -8.25 -22.74 8.39
N GLY A 334 -8.81 -23.86 8.85
CA GLY A 334 -8.41 -24.47 10.13
C GLY A 334 -6.91 -24.75 10.22
N LYS A 335 -6.26 -25.12 9.11
CA LYS A 335 -4.79 -25.31 9.03
C LYS A 335 -4.00 -24.03 9.30
N VAL A 336 -4.60 -22.88 9.03
CA VAL A 336 -3.99 -21.56 9.18
C VAL A 336 -4.25 -20.97 10.58
N GLY A 337 -5.17 -21.58 11.34
CA GLY A 337 -5.64 -21.11 12.64
C GLY A 337 -6.97 -20.34 12.59
N CYS A 338 -7.70 -20.38 11.47
CA CYS A 338 -8.93 -19.62 11.26
C CYS A 338 -10.10 -20.53 10.85
N ASP A 339 -10.52 -21.44 11.73
CA ASP A 339 -11.71 -22.29 11.47
C ASP A 339 -12.99 -21.54 11.87
N PHE A 340 -13.81 -21.19 10.87
CA PHE A 340 -15.07 -20.48 11.05
C PHE A 340 -16.31 -21.35 10.84
N ARG A 341 -16.18 -22.69 10.75
CA ARG A 341 -17.31 -23.59 10.48
C ARG A 341 -18.46 -23.44 11.48
N LEU A 342 -18.14 -23.14 12.75
CA LEU A 342 -19.14 -22.91 13.79
C LEU A 342 -20.02 -21.69 13.52
N LEU A 343 -19.49 -20.67 12.83
CA LEU A 343 -20.22 -19.46 12.45
C LEU A 343 -21.21 -19.71 11.29
N LEU A 344 -20.98 -20.76 10.49
CA LEU A 344 -21.87 -21.15 9.40
C LEU A 344 -23.16 -21.81 9.91
N ILE A 345 -23.08 -22.56 11.01
CA ILE A 345 -24.19 -23.35 11.56
C ILE A 345 -25.48 -22.53 11.73
N PRO A 346 -25.49 -21.36 12.42
CA PRO A 346 -26.71 -20.59 12.60
C PRO A 346 -27.31 -20.06 11.29
N ILE A 347 -26.47 -19.64 10.33
CA ILE A 347 -26.91 -19.11 9.03
C ILE A 347 -27.69 -20.17 8.26
N PHE A 348 -27.11 -21.37 8.14
CA PHE A 348 -27.77 -22.45 7.41
C PHE A 348 -28.95 -23.04 8.18
N THR A 349 -28.86 -23.18 9.51
CA THR A 349 -29.97 -23.70 10.32
C THR A 349 -31.22 -22.83 10.16
N LYS A 350 -31.03 -21.51 10.16
CA LYS A 350 -32.10 -20.53 9.89
C LYS A 350 -32.69 -20.71 8.50
N GLN A 351 -31.85 -20.74 7.45
CA GLN A 351 -32.34 -20.92 6.08
C GLN A 351 -33.09 -22.24 5.89
N ILE A 352 -32.57 -23.34 6.44
CA ILE A 352 -33.18 -24.67 6.33
C ILE A 352 -34.58 -24.65 6.99
N SER A 353 -34.71 -24.03 8.17
CA SER A 353 -36.00 -23.86 8.86
C SER A 353 -36.99 -23.05 8.03
N GLU A 354 -36.54 -21.92 7.46
CA GLU A 354 -37.37 -21.06 6.61
C GLU A 354 -37.83 -21.78 5.33
N ASN A 355 -36.93 -22.48 4.65
CA ASN A 355 -37.25 -23.28 3.45
C ASN A 355 -38.25 -24.40 3.75
N PHE A 356 -38.10 -25.07 4.90
CA PHE A 356 -39.04 -26.10 5.35
C PHE A 356 -40.43 -25.51 5.61
N LYS A 357 -40.51 -24.43 6.39
CA LYS A 357 -41.78 -23.73 6.69
C LYS A 357 -42.47 -23.23 5.42
N ALA A 358 -41.72 -22.65 4.48
CA ALA A 358 -42.25 -22.20 3.18
C ALA A 358 -42.78 -23.36 2.34
N SER A 359 -42.08 -24.50 2.31
CA SER A 359 -42.50 -25.69 1.55
C SER A 359 -43.78 -26.32 2.11
N ILE A 360 -43.89 -26.41 3.44
CA ILE A 360 -45.11 -26.91 4.09
C ILE A 360 -46.28 -25.94 3.92
N SER A 361 -46.04 -24.63 4.03
CA SER A 361 -47.08 -23.62 3.76
C SER A 361 -47.59 -23.68 2.32
N LYS A 362 -46.70 -23.92 1.35
CA LYS A 362 -47.07 -24.17 -0.05
C LYS A 362 -47.91 -25.44 -0.19
N ALA A 363 -47.53 -26.53 0.46
CA ALA A 363 -48.31 -27.78 0.48
C ALA A 363 -49.72 -27.56 1.05
N LEU A 364 -49.83 -26.81 2.15
CA LEU A 364 -51.11 -26.47 2.77
C LEU A 364 -51.97 -25.58 1.86
N THR A 365 -51.37 -24.61 1.17
CA THR A 365 -52.09 -23.75 0.22
C THR A 365 -52.62 -24.55 -0.97
N THR A 366 -51.82 -25.47 -1.51
CA THR A 366 -52.26 -26.39 -2.56
C THR A 366 -53.40 -27.28 -2.07
N PHE A 367 -53.30 -27.83 -0.86
CA PHE A 367 -54.38 -28.57 -0.23
C PHE A 367 -55.66 -27.75 -0.11
N GLY A 368 -55.58 -26.49 0.35
CA GLY A 368 -56.71 -25.58 0.46
C GLY A 368 -57.48 -25.40 -0.86
N ARG A 369 -56.77 -25.23 -1.97
CA ARG A 369 -57.39 -25.17 -3.31
C ARG A 369 -57.96 -26.52 -3.76
N SER A 370 -57.28 -27.60 -3.40
CA SER A 370 -57.63 -28.98 -3.75
C SER A 370 -58.93 -29.40 -3.05
N ILE A 371 -59.09 -29.04 -1.77
CA ILE A 371 -60.28 -29.35 -0.95
C ILE A 371 -61.47 -28.45 -1.28
N GLU A 372 -61.26 -27.19 -1.70
CA GLU A 372 -62.35 -26.31 -2.16
C GLU A 372 -63.04 -26.83 -3.43
N ASN A 373 -62.29 -27.50 -4.31
CA ASN A 373 -62.83 -28.13 -5.52
C ASN A 373 -63.28 -29.59 -5.28
N PHE A 374 -63.04 -30.13 -4.08
CA PHE A 374 -63.36 -31.51 -3.75
C PHE A 374 -64.81 -31.63 -3.27
N THR A 375 -65.61 -32.38 -4.01
CA THR A 375 -67.00 -32.70 -3.62
C THR A 375 -67.15 -34.17 -3.29
N LEU A 376 -67.92 -34.49 -2.25
CA LEU A 376 -68.28 -35.86 -1.85
C LEU A 376 -69.62 -36.31 -2.48
N ILE A 377 -70.30 -35.40 -3.17
CA ILE A 377 -71.64 -35.60 -3.74
C ILE A 377 -71.54 -36.38 -5.07
N ASN A 378 -72.36 -37.41 -5.25
CA ASN A 378 -72.48 -38.26 -6.44
C ASN A 378 -71.23 -39.03 -6.89
N LYS A 379 -70.23 -39.21 -6.02
CA LYS A 379 -69.06 -40.05 -6.30
C LYS A 379 -69.23 -41.44 -5.70
N HIS A 380 -69.26 -42.47 -6.54
CA HIS A 380 -69.04 -43.85 -6.11
C HIS A 380 -67.55 -44.04 -5.83
N LEU A 381 -67.13 -43.67 -4.62
CA LEU A 381 -65.77 -43.91 -4.16
C LEU A 381 -65.59 -45.42 -3.91
N PRO A 382 -64.59 -46.07 -4.52
CA PRO A 382 -64.30 -47.47 -4.23
C PRO A 382 -63.93 -47.59 -2.76
N ASN A 383 -64.59 -48.50 -2.04
CA ASN A 383 -64.28 -48.78 -0.64
C ASN A 383 -62.99 -49.59 -0.58
N ILE A 384 -61.85 -48.90 -0.55
CA ILE A 384 -60.53 -49.54 -0.41
C ILE A 384 -60.41 -50.05 1.03
N PRO A 385 -60.07 -51.33 1.26
CA PRO A 385 -59.95 -51.87 2.60
C PRO A 385 -58.89 -51.11 3.41
N TRP A 386 -59.31 -50.74 4.62
CA TRP A 386 -58.66 -49.86 5.57
C TRP A 386 -57.31 -50.34 6.15
N ARG A 387 -56.77 -51.48 5.70
CA ARG A 387 -55.52 -52.07 6.21
C ARG A 387 -55.02 -53.21 5.31
N ASN A 388 -53.95 -52.95 4.55
CA ASN A 388 -53.06 -54.00 4.07
C ASN A 388 -51.92 -54.14 5.08
N LYS A 389 -51.85 -55.28 5.78
CA LYS A 389 -50.88 -55.50 6.89
C LYS A 389 -49.45 -55.81 6.41
N ASP A 390 -49.24 -56.00 5.11
CA ASP A 390 -48.01 -56.55 4.54
C ASP A 390 -47.31 -55.61 3.53
N GLY A 391 -47.48 -54.29 3.67
CA GLY A 391 -46.79 -53.28 2.84
C GLY A 391 -45.46 -52.82 3.45
N ASP A 392 -44.52 -52.39 2.60
CA ASP A 392 -43.27 -51.75 3.02
C ASP A 392 -43.58 -50.61 4.01
N PRO A 393 -42.95 -50.57 5.20
CA PRO A 393 -43.20 -49.54 6.21
C PRO A 393 -42.99 -48.09 5.69
N LEU A 394 -42.24 -47.88 4.61
CA LEU A 394 -42.04 -46.55 4.00
C LEU A 394 -43.06 -46.22 2.89
N HIS A 395 -44.00 -47.11 2.57
CA HIS A 395 -45.01 -46.85 1.56
C HIS A 395 -46.18 -46.03 2.14
N PRO A 396 -46.67 -44.98 1.44
CA PRO A 396 -47.85 -44.24 1.89
C PRO A 396 -49.10 -45.14 1.96
N PRO A 397 -50.03 -44.90 2.89
CA PRO A 397 -51.27 -45.66 3.01
C PRO A 397 -52.16 -45.61 1.75
N ASP A 398 -52.57 -46.77 1.24
CA ASP A 398 -53.44 -46.87 0.04
C ASP A 398 -54.83 -46.24 0.25
N SER A 399 -55.29 -46.13 1.50
CA SER A 399 -56.55 -45.47 1.88
C SER A 399 -56.58 -43.98 1.51
N LEU A 400 -55.42 -43.33 1.37
CA LEU A 400 -55.33 -41.93 0.95
C LEU A 400 -55.70 -41.73 -0.53
N LEU A 401 -55.68 -42.79 -1.35
CA LEU A 401 -56.07 -42.72 -2.76
C LEU A 401 -57.57 -42.44 -2.93
N GLU A 402 -58.40 -42.82 -1.96
CA GLU A 402 -59.83 -42.47 -1.94
C GLU A 402 -60.02 -40.94 -1.87
N PHE A 403 -59.08 -40.23 -1.23
CA PHE A 403 -59.16 -38.79 -0.95
C PHE A 403 -57.96 -38.04 -1.51
N TYR A 404 -58.00 -37.75 -2.82
CA TYR A 404 -56.87 -37.11 -3.54
C TYR A 404 -56.30 -35.84 -2.89
N PRO A 405 -57.08 -34.94 -2.21
CA PRO A 405 -56.48 -33.77 -1.57
C PRO A 405 -55.49 -34.15 -0.46
N LEU A 406 -55.81 -35.17 0.35
CA LEU A 406 -54.91 -35.65 1.40
C LEU A 406 -53.66 -36.34 0.81
N ALA A 407 -53.83 -37.12 -0.26
CA ALA A 407 -52.71 -37.73 -0.98
C ALA A 407 -51.78 -36.67 -1.60
N GLU A 408 -52.33 -35.62 -2.21
CA GLU A 408 -51.56 -34.52 -2.79
C GLU A 408 -50.78 -33.76 -1.72
N TYR A 409 -51.40 -33.48 -0.57
CA TYR A 409 -50.71 -32.90 0.58
C TYR A 409 -49.55 -33.78 1.05
N LEU A 410 -49.81 -35.08 1.28
CA LEU A 410 -48.78 -36.02 1.73
C LEU A 410 -47.60 -36.09 0.74
N ASN A 411 -47.89 -36.13 -0.56
CA ASN A 411 -46.84 -36.13 -1.59
C ASN A 411 -45.95 -34.89 -1.53
N ASN A 412 -46.53 -33.71 -1.27
CA ASN A 412 -45.76 -32.48 -1.10
C ASN A 412 -44.94 -32.47 0.21
N VAL A 413 -45.47 -33.03 1.29
CA VAL A 413 -44.74 -33.22 2.55
C VAL A 413 -43.57 -34.20 2.36
N LEU A 414 -43.79 -35.32 1.67
CA LEU A 414 -42.73 -36.30 1.36
C LEU A 414 -41.63 -35.71 0.48
N ARG A 415 -41.97 -34.90 -0.53
CA ARG A 415 -40.99 -34.14 -1.33
C ARG A 415 -40.15 -33.22 -0.44
N THR A 416 -40.79 -32.52 0.50
CA THR A 416 -40.11 -31.64 1.45
C THR A 416 -39.18 -32.43 2.37
N PHE A 417 -39.63 -33.56 2.91
CA PHE A 417 -38.82 -34.46 3.75
C PHE A 417 -37.64 -35.06 3.00
N ASN A 418 -37.81 -35.47 1.74
CA ASN A 418 -36.72 -36.02 0.94
C ASN A 418 -35.61 -34.99 0.71
N ALA A 419 -35.97 -33.73 0.43
CA ALA A 419 -35.00 -32.64 0.30
C ALA A 419 -34.33 -32.29 1.65
N PHE A 420 -35.09 -32.30 2.74
CA PHE A 420 -34.62 -31.96 4.08
C PHE A 420 -33.72 -33.04 4.71
N ARG A 421 -33.96 -34.32 4.40
CA ARG A 421 -33.27 -35.47 5.01
C ARG A 421 -31.76 -35.41 4.88
N VAL A 422 -31.25 -34.83 3.80
CA VAL A 422 -29.82 -34.84 3.49
C VAL A 422 -29.00 -34.02 4.50
N PHE A 423 -29.60 -33.02 5.14
CA PHE A 423 -28.92 -32.13 6.09
C PHE A 423 -29.86 -31.67 7.22
N ALA A 424 -30.60 -32.63 7.82
CA ALA A 424 -31.54 -32.39 8.91
C ALA A 424 -30.85 -32.10 10.26
N PRO A 425 -30.76 -30.84 10.72
CA PRO A 425 -30.13 -30.52 11.99
C PRO A 425 -31.06 -30.92 13.13
N ILE A 426 -30.52 -31.58 14.17
CA ILE A 426 -31.30 -32.02 15.34
C ILE A 426 -31.95 -30.82 16.06
N THR A 427 -31.31 -29.65 16.01
CA THR A 427 -31.84 -28.40 16.56
C THR A 427 -33.19 -27.98 15.96
N LEU A 428 -33.52 -28.42 14.75
CA LEU A 428 -34.78 -28.10 14.07
C LEU A 428 -35.91 -29.09 14.35
N LEU A 429 -35.68 -30.13 15.17
CA LEU A 429 -36.67 -31.17 15.46
C LEU A 429 -38.02 -30.60 15.91
N ASN A 430 -38.00 -29.72 16.92
CA ASN A 430 -39.21 -29.12 17.48
C ASN A 430 -39.86 -28.18 16.46
N ASP A 431 -39.06 -27.39 15.74
CA ASP A 431 -39.53 -26.50 14.68
C ASP A 431 -40.26 -27.26 13.57
N VAL A 432 -39.70 -28.38 13.11
CA VAL A 432 -40.29 -29.26 12.09
C VAL A 432 -41.59 -29.87 12.59
N THR A 433 -41.57 -30.42 13.81
CA THR A 433 -42.75 -31.07 14.42
C THR A 433 -43.89 -30.07 14.60
N ASN A 434 -43.62 -28.89 15.16
CA ASN A 434 -44.60 -27.81 15.35
C ASN A 434 -45.14 -27.28 14.02
N THR A 435 -44.30 -27.15 12.99
CA THR A 435 -44.73 -26.68 11.66
C THR A 435 -45.71 -27.66 11.02
N LEU A 436 -45.44 -28.97 11.12
CA LEU A 436 -46.32 -30.02 10.61
C LEU A 436 -47.60 -30.12 11.43
N GLU A 437 -47.51 -30.05 12.76
CA GLU A 437 -48.68 -30.06 13.65
C GLU A 437 -49.63 -28.90 13.32
N ASN A 438 -49.12 -27.67 13.20
CA ASN A 438 -49.91 -26.51 12.79
C ASN A 438 -50.53 -26.69 11.40
N SER A 439 -49.80 -27.29 10.46
CA SER A 439 -50.32 -27.59 9.13
C SER A 439 -51.45 -28.62 9.19
N LEU A 440 -51.35 -29.65 10.03
CA LEU A 440 -52.37 -30.68 10.20
C LEU A 440 -53.61 -30.13 10.91
N ILE A 441 -53.45 -29.27 11.92
CA ILE A 441 -54.55 -28.53 12.55
C ILE A 441 -55.31 -27.69 11.51
N ALA A 442 -54.60 -27.03 10.59
CA ALA A 442 -55.22 -26.26 9.51
C ALA A 442 -55.98 -27.14 8.51
N ILE A 443 -55.48 -28.36 8.22
CA ILE A 443 -56.19 -29.36 7.41
C ILE A 443 -57.47 -29.81 8.12
N ALA A 444 -57.41 -30.14 9.42
CA ALA A 444 -58.57 -30.54 10.20
C ALA A 444 -59.67 -29.45 10.16
N LYS A 445 -59.29 -28.18 10.33
CA LYS A 445 -60.22 -27.04 10.20
C LYS A 445 -60.83 -26.92 8.80
N SER A 446 -60.03 -27.16 7.75
CA SER A 446 -60.51 -27.16 6.37
C SER A 446 -61.51 -28.30 6.09
N ILE A 447 -61.30 -29.49 6.67
CA ILE A 447 -62.25 -30.62 6.60
C ILE A 447 -63.58 -30.27 7.28
N VAL A 448 -63.55 -29.61 8.45
CA VAL A 448 -64.76 -29.13 9.13
C VAL A 448 -65.49 -28.07 8.30
N ARG A 449 -64.74 -27.18 7.63
CA ARG A 449 -65.32 -26.19 6.72
C ARG A 449 -66.03 -26.84 5.54
N LEU A 450 -65.43 -27.88 4.94
CA LEU A 450 -66.06 -28.67 3.87
C LEU A 450 -67.38 -29.28 4.36
N HIS A 451 -67.38 -29.91 5.53
CA HIS A 451 -68.61 -30.45 6.13
C HIS A 451 -69.67 -29.37 6.28
N SER A 452 -69.32 -28.22 6.86
CA SER A 452 -70.26 -27.13 7.09
C SER A 452 -70.88 -26.57 5.80
N GLN A 453 -70.15 -26.62 4.68
CA GLN A 453 -70.62 -26.17 3.36
C GLN A 453 -71.51 -27.22 2.66
N GLU A 454 -71.19 -28.51 2.78
CA GLU A 454 -71.89 -29.58 2.03
C GLU A 454 -72.92 -30.38 2.86
N GLN A 455 -73.02 -30.17 4.18
CA GLN A 455 -73.85 -30.99 5.08
C GLN A 455 -75.33 -31.08 4.66
N GLN A 456 -75.88 -30.00 4.06
CA GLN A 456 -77.28 -29.98 3.60
C GLN A 456 -77.51 -30.83 2.33
N ALA A 457 -76.46 -31.10 1.55
CA ALA A 457 -76.51 -31.85 0.30
C ALA A 457 -76.04 -33.31 0.45
N PHE A 458 -75.69 -33.74 1.67
CA PHE A 458 -75.19 -35.10 1.91
C PHE A 458 -76.29 -36.17 1.88
N THR A 459 -76.13 -37.12 0.96
CA THR A 459 -76.75 -38.45 1.00
C THR A 459 -76.10 -39.33 2.08
N ASN A 460 -76.74 -40.45 2.47
CA ASN A 460 -76.17 -41.40 3.45
C ASN A 460 -74.77 -41.90 3.00
N ASN A 461 -74.59 -42.20 1.72
CA ASN A 461 -73.30 -42.62 1.17
C ASN A 461 -72.20 -41.54 1.32
N SER A 462 -72.55 -40.26 1.13
CA SER A 462 -71.60 -39.16 1.33
C SER A 462 -71.28 -38.88 2.80
N LYS A 463 -72.20 -39.17 3.74
CA LYS A 463 -71.91 -39.12 5.18
C LYS A 463 -70.92 -40.22 5.59
N ASP A 464 -71.09 -41.43 5.04
CA ASP A 464 -70.15 -42.53 5.26
C ASP A 464 -68.77 -42.22 4.65
N ALA A 465 -68.75 -41.64 3.45
CA ALA A 465 -67.50 -41.20 2.80
C ALA A 465 -66.80 -40.07 3.58
N PHE A 466 -67.56 -39.13 4.16
CA PHE A 466 -67.01 -38.08 5.03
C PHE A 466 -66.43 -38.66 6.32
N THR A 467 -67.09 -39.65 6.90
CA THR A 467 -66.57 -40.37 8.09
C THR A 467 -65.26 -41.09 7.76
N ARG A 468 -65.19 -41.76 6.60
CA ARG A 468 -63.94 -42.36 6.09
C ARG A 468 -62.86 -41.31 5.86
N LEU A 469 -63.16 -40.15 5.30
CA LEU A 469 -62.20 -39.04 5.14
C LEU A 469 -61.60 -38.62 6.49
N CYS A 470 -62.45 -38.44 7.51
CA CYS A 470 -62.01 -38.06 8.86
C CYS A 470 -61.14 -39.15 9.50
N MET A 471 -61.54 -40.41 9.35
CA MET A 471 -60.72 -41.52 9.81
C MET A 471 -59.39 -41.54 9.05
N THR A 472 -59.35 -41.36 7.71
CA THR A 472 -58.11 -41.53 6.91
C THR A 472 -57.12 -40.43 7.28
N PHE A 473 -57.62 -39.23 7.56
CA PHE A 473 -56.81 -38.18 8.14
C PHE A 473 -56.28 -38.57 9.55
N SER A 474 -57.12 -39.09 10.44
CA SER A 474 -56.76 -39.34 11.85
C SER A 474 -55.89 -40.58 12.08
N ASP A 475 -56.23 -41.70 11.44
CA ASP A 475 -55.66 -43.02 11.68
C ASP A 475 -54.58 -43.41 10.67
N ASP A 476 -54.56 -42.81 9.47
CA ASP A 476 -53.56 -43.12 8.45
C ASP A 476 -52.56 -41.98 8.24
N LEU A 477 -53.03 -40.75 7.94
CA LEU A 477 -52.14 -39.64 7.59
C LEU A 477 -51.27 -39.17 8.78
N ILE A 478 -51.88 -38.90 9.94
CA ILE A 478 -51.14 -38.41 11.11
C ILE A 478 -50.08 -39.43 11.57
N PRO A 479 -50.41 -40.73 11.78
CA PRO A 479 -49.41 -41.72 12.20
C PRO A 479 -48.32 -41.95 11.14
N TYR A 480 -48.66 -41.83 9.86
CA TYR A 480 -47.67 -41.93 8.79
C TYR A 480 -46.68 -40.75 8.80
N ILE A 481 -47.16 -39.51 8.98
CA ILE A 481 -46.27 -38.33 9.11
C ILE A 481 -45.40 -38.46 10.37
N GLN A 482 -45.95 -38.92 11.49
CA GLN A 482 -45.17 -39.21 12.70
C GLN A 482 -44.02 -40.19 12.41
N LYS A 483 -44.31 -41.25 11.66
CA LYS A 483 -43.31 -42.23 11.24
C LYS A 483 -42.24 -41.61 10.34
N CYS A 484 -42.61 -40.71 9.42
CA CYS A 484 -41.66 -39.97 8.61
C CYS A 484 -40.73 -39.09 9.47
N ILE A 485 -41.27 -38.39 10.49
CA ILE A 485 -40.46 -37.62 11.45
C ILE A 485 -39.45 -38.54 12.13
N HIS A 486 -39.88 -39.68 12.67
CA HIS A 486 -38.99 -40.64 13.33
C HIS A 486 -37.98 -41.31 12.38
N THR A 487 -38.26 -41.36 11.09
CA THR A 487 -37.32 -41.89 10.09
C THR A 487 -36.16 -40.92 9.87
N ILE A 488 -36.44 -39.61 9.87
CA ILE A 488 -35.41 -38.56 9.77
C ILE A 488 -34.71 -38.33 11.11
N PHE A 489 -35.48 -38.39 12.19
CA PHE A 489 -35.07 -38.14 13.57
C PHE A 489 -35.36 -39.36 14.45
N PRO A 490 -34.49 -40.39 14.46
CA PRO A 490 -34.74 -41.59 15.24
C PRO A 490 -34.83 -41.30 16.73
N SER A 491 -36.01 -41.54 17.32
CA SER A 491 -36.30 -41.30 18.75
C SER A 491 -35.30 -41.99 19.67
N ASN A 492 -34.88 -43.22 19.35
CA ASN A 492 -33.84 -43.96 20.09
C ASN A 492 -32.51 -43.20 20.15
N LYS A 493 -32.10 -42.55 19.05
CA LYS A 493 -30.83 -41.80 19.01
C LYS A 493 -30.95 -40.49 19.79
N ILE A 494 -32.11 -39.85 19.76
CA ILE A 494 -32.38 -38.62 20.51
C ILE A 494 -32.42 -38.91 22.01
N ALA A 495 -33.16 -39.94 22.42
CA ALA A 495 -33.24 -40.41 23.79
C ALA A 495 -31.84 -40.70 24.37
N ASN A 496 -31.02 -41.44 23.63
CA ASN A 496 -29.64 -41.74 24.02
C ASN A 496 -28.75 -40.49 24.13
N LYS A 497 -28.94 -39.48 23.27
CA LYS A 497 -28.16 -38.23 23.30
C LYS A 497 -28.58 -37.30 24.44
N LEU A 498 -29.86 -37.33 24.82
CA LEU A 498 -30.40 -36.56 25.93
C LEU A 498 -30.27 -37.28 27.28
N GLY A 499 -29.97 -38.58 27.27
CA GLY A 499 -29.87 -39.40 28.49
C GLY A 499 -31.22 -39.72 29.12
N VAL A 500 -32.30 -39.73 28.34
CA VAL A 500 -33.69 -39.97 28.80
C VAL A 500 -34.28 -41.22 28.14
N SER A 501 -35.36 -41.77 28.70
CA SER A 501 -36.09 -42.87 28.07
C SER A 501 -37.00 -42.36 26.94
N ILE A 502 -37.41 -43.25 26.03
CA ILE A 502 -38.35 -42.91 24.94
C ILE A 502 -39.71 -42.50 25.51
N GLN A 503 -40.11 -43.07 26.65
CA GLN A 503 -41.35 -42.72 27.35
C GLN A 503 -41.35 -41.26 27.79
N VAL A 504 -40.22 -40.76 28.30
CA VAL A 504 -40.08 -39.33 28.67
C VAL A 504 -40.17 -38.42 27.44
N LEU A 505 -39.65 -38.86 26.28
CA LEU A 505 -39.81 -38.08 25.04
C LEU A 505 -41.28 -38.02 24.58
N GLU A 506 -42.02 -39.11 24.78
CA GLU A 506 -43.44 -39.19 24.46
C GLU A 506 -44.28 -38.32 25.42
N GLU A 507 -43.98 -38.38 26.72
CA GLU A 507 -44.61 -37.54 27.75
C GLU A 507 -44.39 -36.03 27.49
N GLU A 508 -43.16 -35.65 27.16
CA GLU A 508 -42.78 -34.26 26.86
C GLU A 508 -43.09 -33.84 25.41
N ASN A 509 -43.69 -34.73 24.60
CA ASN A 509 -44.02 -34.53 23.19
C ASN A 509 -42.84 -34.06 22.31
N ILE A 510 -41.62 -34.48 22.66
CA ILE A 510 -40.41 -34.17 21.89
C ILE A 510 -40.34 -35.16 20.72
N SER A 511 -40.37 -34.65 19.49
CA SER A 511 -40.52 -35.42 18.23
C SER A 511 -41.90 -36.03 17.96
N PHE A 512 -42.84 -35.96 18.90
CA PHE A 512 -44.18 -36.53 18.78
C PHE A 512 -45.23 -35.46 18.44
N LEU A 513 -46.07 -35.75 17.46
CA LEU A 513 -47.25 -34.95 17.11
C LEU A 513 -48.35 -35.17 18.15
N ARG A 514 -48.94 -34.08 18.64
CA ARG A 514 -50.05 -34.15 19.61
C ARG A 514 -51.34 -34.47 18.88
N ARG A 515 -51.61 -35.77 18.75
CA ARG A 515 -52.77 -36.28 18.02
C ARG A 515 -54.09 -35.69 18.53
N ASP A 516 -54.23 -35.55 19.85
CA ASP A 516 -55.45 -34.99 20.44
C ASP A 516 -55.70 -33.56 19.94
N LEU A 517 -54.69 -32.68 20.01
CA LEU A 517 -54.80 -31.30 19.52
C LEU A 517 -55.13 -31.19 18.03
N ILE A 518 -54.55 -32.07 17.21
CA ILE A 518 -54.80 -32.08 15.76
C ILE A 518 -56.26 -32.49 15.46
N VAL A 519 -56.79 -33.46 16.20
CA VAL A 519 -58.06 -34.13 15.92
C VAL A 519 -59.23 -33.49 16.69
N ASP A 520 -58.98 -32.62 17.66
CA ASP A 520 -60.00 -31.99 18.51
C ASP A 520 -61.18 -31.41 17.72
N CYS A 521 -60.92 -30.71 16.61
CA CYS A 521 -61.98 -30.10 15.78
C CYS A 521 -62.85 -31.11 15.02
N ILE A 522 -62.33 -32.33 14.77
CA ILE A 522 -63.02 -33.39 14.02
C ILE A 522 -63.46 -34.56 14.90
N LYS A 523 -63.18 -34.51 16.21
CA LYS A 523 -63.44 -35.59 17.18
C LYS A 523 -64.90 -36.06 17.17
N HIS A 524 -65.85 -35.14 16.96
CA HIS A 524 -67.28 -35.44 16.89
C HIS A 524 -67.72 -36.19 15.61
N PHE A 525 -66.87 -36.22 14.58
CA PHE A 525 -67.12 -36.93 13.32
C PHE A 525 -66.44 -38.30 13.25
N LEU A 526 -65.59 -38.62 14.22
CA LEU A 526 -64.95 -39.94 14.32
C LEU A 526 -65.85 -40.90 15.10
N PRO A 527 -65.85 -42.21 14.74
CA PRO A 527 -66.54 -43.20 15.55
C PRO A 527 -65.90 -43.25 16.95
N PRO A 528 -66.68 -43.59 17.98
CA PRO A 528 -66.13 -43.82 19.31
C PRO A 528 -65.08 -44.93 19.20
N LYS A 529 -63.83 -44.62 19.56
CA LYS A 529 -62.81 -45.65 19.70
C LYS A 529 -63.22 -46.55 20.86
N VAL A 530 -63.57 -47.79 20.55
CA VAL A 530 -63.66 -48.85 21.55
C VAL A 530 -62.21 -49.12 21.99
N GLU A 531 -61.83 -48.59 23.14
CA GLU A 531 -60.62 -49.07 23.81
C GLU A 531 -60.83 -50.56 24.09
N PRO A 532 -59.92 -51.45 23.68
CA PRO A 532 -59.97 -52.83 24.14
C PRO A 532 -59.81 -52.79 25.67
N ASN A 533 -60.91 -53.08 26.36
CA ASN A 533 -60.94 -53.23 27.81
C ASN A 533 -60.09 -54.46 28.15
N PHE A 534 -58.79 -54.26 28.37
CA PHE A 534 -57.97 -55.26 29.05
C PHE A 534 -58.36 -55.21 30.52
N ASP A 535 -59.43 -55.93 30.87
CA ASP A 535 -59.77 -56.25 32.25
C ASP A 535 -58.56 -56.96 32.87
N THR A 536 -57.79 -56.20 33.63
CA THR A 536 -56.60 -56.64 34.39
C THR A 536 -57.01 -57.37 35.67
N LYS A 537 -58.06 -58.21 35.60
CA LYS A 537 -58.56 -58.99 36.75
C LYS A 537 -58.33 -60.50 36.71
N GLU A 538 -57.76 -61.06 35.64
CA GLU A 538 -57.47 -62.52 35.61
C GLU A 538 -55.99 -62.92 35.66
N PHE A 539 -55.03 -61.99 35.64
CA PHE A 539 -53.61 -62.35 35.75
C PHE A 539 -53.04 -62.37 37.18
N ASN A 540 -53.83 -62.02 38.21
CA ASN A 540 -53.38 -61.95 39.61
C ASN A 540 -53.89 -63.08 40.53
N GLN A 541 -54.38 -64.21 40.00
CA GLN A 541 -54.72 -65.38 40.81
C GLN A 541 -53.70 -66.54 40.73
N ASN A 542 -52.75 -66.52 39.79
CA ASN A 542 -51.77 -67.61 39.63
C ASN A 542 -50.38 -67.34 40.25
N LYS A 543 -50.20 -66.24 41.00
CA LYS A 543 -48.93 -65.90 41.67
C LYS A 543 -48.92 -66.04 43.20
N LEU A 544 -50.03 -66.50 43.81
CA LEU A 544 -50.16 -66.62 45.27
C LEU A 544 -49.99 -68.05 45.84
N ASN A 545 -49.65 -69.04 45.01
CA ASN A 545 -49.55 -70.46 45.45
C ASN A 545 -48.14 -71.10 45.34
N THR A 546 -47.06 -70.31 45.19
CA THR A 546 -45.69 -70.89 45.10
C THR A 546 -44.67 -70.31 46.09
N GLU A 547 -45.10 -69.55 47.09
CA GLU A 547 -44.25 -69.11 48.21
C GLU A 547 -44.73 -69.75 49.51
N ASN A 548 -44.43 -71.03 49.70
CA ASN A 548 -44.37 -71.69 51.01
C ASN A 548 -43.77 -73.08 50.81
N LEU A 549 -42.45 -73.20 50.97
CA LEU A 549 -41.71 -74.39 51.41
C LEU A 549 -40.21 -74.10 51.32
N HIS A 550 -39.67 -73.38 52.29
CA HIS A 550 -38.25 -73.49 52.62
C HIS A 550 -38.02 -73.23 54.10
N GLU A 551 -37.70 -74.30 54.83
CA GLU A 551 -36.82 -74.27 56.00
C GLU A 551 -36.32 -75.72 56.26
N PRO A 552 -35.21 -75.91 56.99
CA PRO A 552 -33.83 -75.87 56.47
C PRO A 552 -33.08 -77.19 56.76
N ILE A 553 -31.77 -77.28 56.47
CA ILE A 553 -30.70 -77.86 57.33
C ILE A 553 -29.43 -78.32 56.54
N GLN A 554 -28.31 -77.71 56.97
CA GLN A 554 -26.91 -78.17 57.11
C GLN A 554 -26.05 -78.67 55.93
N LEU A 555 -25.01 -77.85 55.68
CA LEU A 555 -23.59 -78.14 55.47
C LEU A 555 -23.11 -79.57 55.77
N ASP A 556 -22.37 -80.16 54.82
CA ASP A 556 -21.06 -80.77 55.10
C ASP A 556 -20.20 -80.99 53.84
N GLY A 557 -18.87 -80.84 53.98
CA GLY A 557 -17.87 -81.60 53.19
C GLY A 557 -17.34 -81.03 51.87
N SER A 558 -16.26 -80.26 51.95
CA SER A 558 -15.21 -80.01 50.93
C SER A 558 -14.44 -81.30 50.49
N PRO A 559 -13.37 -81.23 49.65
CA PRO A 559 -13.20 -80.72 48.28
C PRO A 559 -12.45 -81.76 47.36
N GLU A 560 -11.82 -81.30 46.27
CA GLU A 560 -10.92 -82.00 45.30
C GLU A 560 -11.61 -82.55 44.03
N ALA A 561 -11.19 -82.23 42.80
CA ALA A 561 -9.93 -81.73 42.27
C ALA A 561 -10.13 -80.77 41.08
#